data_AF-A0AAV8PB20-F1
#
_entry.id   AF-A0AAV8PB20-F1
#
_cell.length_a   1.000
_cell.length_b   1.000
_cell.length_c   1.000
_cell.angle_alpha   90.00
_cell.angle_beta   90.00
_cell.angle_gamma   90.00
#
_symmetry.space_group_name_H-M   'P 1'
#
loop_
_entity.id
_entity.type
_entity.pdbx_description
1 polymer ?
#
loop_
_entity_poly.entity_id
_entity_poly.type
_entity_poly.pdbx_seq_one_letter_code
_entity_poly.pdbx_strand_id
1 'polypeptide(L)'
;MGAESSESLWFASNPSKRWGEAFFLLYTPFWLTLCLGIIVPYKLYERFTELEYLILGLVSAAPAFLIPLLIVGKADSDKCWRERYWVKANLWIIIFSYVGNYFWTHYFFTVLGASYTFPSWRMNNVPHTTFLLTHSCFLFYHMASNITLRRLRHSIAGLPKSIRLATEAAWILALSYFIAYLETLAISNFPYYEFVDRESMYKVGSLFYAIYFIVSFPMFSRVDEKDDEQWDLPRVAVDALGAAMLGAVLTQRNLIASMASAVPESSVLMVTVSLFHAYGFLFCLKAVAAGESALIHTERFDAKRALAAVGQLQTASIAGVREHRLHLIRRYTSCFLCGVGTQRVLLQPLI
;
A
#
# COMPACT_ATOMS: atom_id res chain seq x y z
N MET A 1 -43.20 23.68 -11.18
CA MET A 1 -42.08 24.17 -10.34
C MET A 1 -41.39 22.95 -9.77
N GLY A 2 -40.33 22.49 -10.42
CA GLY A 2 -39.54 21.35 -9.93
C GLY A 2 -38.83 21.77 -8.66
N ALA A 3 -38.94 20.97 -7.60
CA ALA A 3 -38.14 21.16 -6.41
C ALA A 3 -36.67 21.09 -6.82
N GLU A 4 -35.96 22.21 -6.74
CA GLU A 4 -34.49 22.19 -6.70
C GLU A 4 -34.12 21.30 -5.52
N SER A 5 -33.68 20.07 -5.81
CA SER A 5 -33.13 19.20 -4.80
C SER A 5 -31.93 19.94 -4.22
N SER A 6 -32.03 20.40 -2.97
CA SER A 6 -30.90 20.93 -2.22
C SER A 6 -29.71 19.99 -2.44
N GLU A 7 -28.71 20.47 -3.19
CA GLU A 7 -27.53 19.68 -3.47
C GLU A 7 -26.83 19.42 -2.12
N SER A 8 -26.65 18.15 -1.79
CA SER A 8 -25.94 17.79 -0.58
C SER A 8 -24.51 18.28 -0.71
N LEU A 9 -24.06 19.10 0.24
CA LEU A 9 -22.67 19.55 0.30
C LEU A 9 -21.70 18.44 0.72
N TRP A 10 -22.23 17.28 1.11
CA TRP A 10 -21.48 16.15 1.64
C TRP A 10 -21.48 14.97 0.67
N PHE A 11 -22.63 14.59 0.11
CA PHE A 11 -22.74 13.47 -0.84
C PHE A 11 -22.71 13.91 -2.30
N ALA A 12 -22.37 12.99 -3.21
CA ALA A 12 -22.24 13.28 -4.64
C ALA A 12 -23.54 13.78 -5.30
N SER A 13 -23.44 14.64 -6.33
CA SER A 13 -24.57 15.01 -7.17
C SER A 13 -25.12 13.78 -7.90
N ASN A 14 -24.23 12.94 -8.43
CA ASN A 14 -24.56 11.68 -9.10
C ASN A 14 -25.42 10.76 -8.20
N PRO A 15 -26.67 10.47 -8.58
CA PRO A 15 -27.57 9.68 -7.75
C PRO A 15 -27.08 8.26 -7.44
N SER A 16 -26.37 7.61 -8.36
CA SER A 16 -25.78 6.28 -8.15
C SER A 16 -24.64 6.35 -7.14
N LYS A 17 -23.74 7.33 -7.32
CA LYS A 17 -22.63 7.56 -6.40
C LYS A 17 -23.11 7.92 -5.00
N ARG A 18 -24.08 8.85 -4.91
CA ARG A 18 -24.72 9.25 -3.66
C ARG A 18 -25.27 8.07 -2.89
N TRP A 19 -26.00 7.19 -3.57
CA TRP A 19 -26.56 5.99 -2.97
C TRP A 19 -25.46 5.04 -2.48
N GLY A 20 -24.42 4.80 -3.29
CA GLY A 20 -23.30 3.94 -2.89
C GLY A 20 -22.48 4.52 -1.73
N GLU A 21 -22.17 5.83 -1.74
CA GLU A 21 -21.49 6.52 -0.63
C GLU A 21 -22.27 6.35 0.67
N ALA A 22 -23.59 6.59 0.65
CA ALA A 22 -24.44 6.40 1.81
C ALA A 22 -24.48 4.94 2.27
N PHE A 23 -24.61 4.00 1.33
CA PHE A 23 -24.61 2.56 1.63
C PHE A 23 -23.32 2.13 2.34
N PHE A 24 -22.14 2.42 1.78
CA PHE A 24 -20.86 2.00 2.36
C PHE A 24 -20.60 2.63 3.75
N LEU A 25 -21.05 3.87 3.97
CA LEU A 25 -21.00 4.48 5.30
C LEU A 25 -21.94 3.80 6.30
N LEU A 26 -23.17 3.47 5.91
CA LEU A 26 -24.14 2.77 6.78
C LEU A 26 -23.72 1.33 7.07
N TYR A 27 -23.03 0.69 6.14
CA TYR A 27 -22.43 -0.64 6.31
C TYR A 27 -21.21 -0.61 7.25
N THR A 28 -20.51 0.52 7.37
CA THR A 28 -19.27 0.61 8.16
C THR A 28 -19.44 0.23 9.65
N PRO A 29 -20.45 0.74 10.38
CA PRO A 29 -20.70 0.35 11.77
C PRO A 29 -20.83 -1.16 11.99
N PHE A 30 -21.33 -1.92 11.02
CA PHE A 30 -21.49 -3.36 11.15
C PHE A 30 -20.15 -4.08 11.36
N TRP A 31 -19.19 -3.91 10.44
CA TRP A 31 -17.91 -4.61 10.55
C TRP A 31 -17.02 -3.99 11.63
N LEU A 32 -17.12 -2.69 11.90
CA LEU A 32 -16.42 -2.05 13.02
C LEU A 32 -16.90 -2.61 14.36
N THR A 33 -18.21 -2.74 14.55
CA THR A 33 -18.78 -3.32 15.78
C THR A 33 -18.36 -4.78 15.93
N LEU A 34 -18.39 -5.56 14.83
CA LEU A 34 -17.92 -6.95 14.84
C LEU A 34 -16.45 -7.05 15.26
N CYS A 35 -15.55 -6.32 14.60
CA CYS A 35 -14.11 -6.42 14.83
C CYS A 35 -13.69 -5.74 16.14
N LEU A 36 -13.99 -4.45 16.30
CA LEU A 36 -13.50 -3.61 17.40
C LEU A 36 -14.45 -3.55 18.60
N GLY A 37 -15.74 -3.81 18.42
CA GLY A 37 -16.73 -3.81 19.50
C GLY A 37 -16.94 -5.19 20.15
N ILE A 38 -16.68 -6.28 19.41
CA ILE A 38 -16.95 -7.65 19.86
C ILE A 38 -15.65 -8.48 19.87
N ILE A 39 -15.02 -8.71 18.72
CA ILE A 39 -13.92 -9.69 18.64
C ILE A 39 -12.70 -9.26 19.45
N VAL A 40 -12.28 -8.00 19.32
CA VAL A 40 -11.10 -7.48 20.02
C VAL A 40 -11.34 -7.36 21.54
N PRO A 41 -12.42 -6.71 22.05
CA PRO A 41 -12.62 -6.54 23.48
C PRO A 41 -12.82 -7.85 24.25
N TYR A 42 -13.52 -8.82 23.65
CA TYR A 42 -13.73 -10.15 24.24
C TYR A 42 -12.61 -11.15 23.92
N LYS A 43 -11.56 -10.72 23.20
CA LYS A 43 -10.41 -11.54 22.79
C LYS A 43 -10.79 -12.85 22.10
N LEU A 44 -11.88 -12.85 21.34
CA LEU A 44 -12.39 -14.06 20.67
C LEU A 44 -11.36 -14.62 19.68
N TYR A 45 -10.53 -13.73 19.13
CA TYR A 45 -9.45 -14.06 18.22
C TYR A 45 -8.43 -15.06 18.79
N GLU A 46 -8.29 -15.20 20.12
CA GLU A 46 -7.34 -16.15 20.73
C GLU A 46 -7.72 -17.62 20.47
N ARG A 47 -8.99 -17.89 20.14
CA ARG A 47 -9.51 -19.26 19.89
C ARG A 47 -9.72 -19.56 18.42
N PHE A 48 -9.45 -18.59 17.54
CA PHE A 48 -9.71 -18.75 16.12
C PHE A 48 -8.65 -19.65 15.47
N THR A 49 -9.11 -20.57 14.62
CA THR A 49 -8.29 -21.27 13.66
C THR A 49 -8.27 -20.49 12.34
N GLU A 50 -7.57 -21.02 11.34
CA GLU A 50 -7.49 -20.45 10.00
C GLU A 50 -8.87 -20.14 9.39
N LEU A 51 -9.85 -21.02 9.65
CA LEU A 51 -11.19 -20.90 9.12
C LEU A 51 -11.97 -19.76 9.76
N GLU A 52 -11.95 -19.61 11.09
CA GLU A 52 -12.66 -18.51 11.77
C GLU A 52 -12.09 -17.15 11.37
N TYR A 53 -10.77 -17.05 11.21
CA TYR A 53 -10.15 -15.83 10.68
C TYR A 53 -10.63 -15.54 9.24
N LEU A 54 -10.72 -16.54 8.36
CA LEU A 54 -11.23 -16.31 7.01
C LEU A 54 -12.70 -15.87 7.04
N ILE A 55 -13.53 -16.55 7.84
CA ILE A 55 -14.96 -16.24 7.99
C ILE A 55 -15.13 -14.81 8.51
N LEU A 56 -14.32 -14.37 9.48
CA LEU A 56 -14.32 -12.98 9.94
C LEU A 56 -14.11 -11.99 8.78
N GLY A 57 -13.09 -12.23 7.96
CA GLY A 57 -12.84 -11.41 6.76
C GLY A 57 -14.01 -11.44 5.79
N LEU A 58 -14.58 -12.61 5.52
CA LEU A 58 -15.70 -12.78 4.57
C LEU A 58 -16.99 -12.11 5.06
N VAL A 59 -17.36 -12.33 6.33
CA VAL A 59 -18.53 -11.68 6.96
C VAL A 59 -18.38 -10.18 6.94
N SER A 60 -17.15 -9.67 7.10
CA SER A 60 -16.87 -8.24 6.99
C SER A 60 -17.04 -7.77 5.55
N ALA A 61 -16.37 -8.37 4.57
CA ALA A 61 -16.31 -7.86 3.20
C ALA A 61 -17.53 -8.18 2.31
N ALA A 62 -18.12 -9.37 2.43
CA ALA A 62 -19.19 -9.85 1.55
C ALA A 62 -20.44 -8.94 1.51
N PRO A 63 -20.89 -8.34 2.63
CA PRO A 63 -22.03 -7.41 2.61
C PRO A 63 -21.84 -6.22 1.65
N ALA A 64 -20.61 -5.77 1.41
CA ALA A 64 -20.30 -4.69 0.47
C ALA A 64 -20.66 -5.04 -1.00
N PHE A 65 -20.91 -6.32 -1.28
CA PHE A 65 -21.33 -6.84 -2.59
C PHE A 65 -22.77 -7.38 -2.54
N LEU A 66 -23.08 -8.20 -1.54
CA LEU A 66 -24.36 -8.92 -1.47
C LEU A 66 -25.54 -7.98 -1.18
N ILE A 67 -25.38 -7.03 -0.27
CA ILE A 67 -26.46 -6.09 0.05
C ILE A 67 -26.84 -5.22 -1.16
N PRO A 68 -25.90 -4.57 -1.88
CA PRO A 68 -26.27 -3.73 -3.03
C PRO A 68 -26.72 -4.51 -4.26
N LEU A 69 -26.48 -5.83 -4.30
CA LEU A 69 -27.10 -6.73 -5.27
C LEU A 69 -28.58 -6.98 -4.96
N LEU A 70 -28.94 -7.14 -3.68
CA LEU A 70 -30.30 -7.47 -3.24
C LEU A 70 -31.17 -6.23 -3.04
N ILE A 71 -30.60 -5.14 -2.53
CA ILE A 71 -31.26 -3.87 -2.26
C ILE A 71 -30.73 -2.85 -3.26
N VAL A 72 -31.35 -2.83 -4.44
CA VAL A 72 -30.96 -1.90 -5.50
C VAL A 72 -31.50 -0.50 -5.21
N GLY A 73 -30.61 0.49 -5.17
CA GLY A 73 -31.02 1.89 -5.03
C GLY A 73 -31.93 2.34 -6.17
N LYS A 74 -32.91 3.21 -5.88
CA LYS A 74 -33.85 3.71 -6.90
C LYS A 74 -33.14 4.28 -8.14
N ALA A 75 -32.01 4.97 -7.93
CA ALA A 75 -31.16 5.54 -8.97
C ALA A 75 -30.46 4.51 -9.88
N ASP A 76 -30.40 3.24 -9.46
CA ASP A 76 -29.72 2.14 -10.14
C ASP A 76 -30.69 1.06 -10.64
N SER A 77 -31.99 1.24 -10.41
CA SER A 77 -33.04 0.27 -10.74
C SER A 77 -33.05 -0.12 -12.22
N ASP A 78 -32.92 0.87 -13.12
CA ASP A 78 -32.90 0.67 -14.56
C ASP A 78 -31.49 0.47 -15.14
N LYS A 79 -30.44 0.44 -14.29
CA LYS A 79 -29.04 0.36 -14.73
C LYS A 79 -28.51 -1.07 -14.71
N CYS A 80 -27.70 -1.39 -15.71
CA CYS A 80 -26.88 -2.59 -15.70
C CYS A 80 -25.88 -2.51 -14.53
N TRP A 81 -25.60 -3.63 -13.86
CA TRP A 81 -24.66 -3.69 -12.73
C TRP A 81 -23.30 -3.03 -13.00
N ARG A 82 -22.76 -3.14 -14.21
CA ARG A 82 -21.47 -2.54 -14.61
C ARG A 82 -21.46 -1.01 -14.56
N GLU A 83 -22.63 -0.38 -14.66
CA GLU A 83 -22.80 1.07 -14.65
C GLU A 83 -23.05 1.62 -13.25
N ARG A 84 -23.34 0.74 -12.27
CA ARG A 84 -23.64 1.13 -10.88
C ARG A 84 -22.36 1.50 -10.15
N TYR A 85 -22.40 2.62 -9.43
CA TYR A 85 -21.22 3.12 -8.71
C TYR A 85 -20.66 2.11 -7.71
N TRP A 86 -21.51 1.37 -6.98
CA TRP A 86 -21.04 0.41 -5.98
C TRP A 86 -20.16 -0.70 -6.59
N VAL A 87 -20.39 -1.09 -7.85
CA VAL A 87 -19.55 -2.07 -8.56
C VAL A 87 -18.19 -1.46 -8.88
N LYS A 88 -18.18 -0.22 -9.39
CA LYS A 88 -16.95 0.51 -9.73
C LYS A 88 -16.11 0.81 -8.48
N ALA A 89 -16.75 1.23 -7.39
CA ALA A 89 -16.09 1.47 -6.10
C ALA A 89 -15.44 0.19 -5.57
N ASN A 90 -16.18 -0.94 -5.55
CA ASN A 90 -15.61 -2.22 -5.13
C ASN A 90 -14.48 -2.68 -6.05
N LEU A 91 -14.61 -2.55 -7.38
CA LEU A 91 -13.56 -2.93 -8.33
C LEU A 91 -12.28 -2.13 -8.09
N TRP A 92 -12.39 -0.82 -7.92
CA TRP A 92 -11.26 0.06 -7.67
C TRP A 92 -10.54 -0.36 -6.37
N ILE A 93 -11.30 -0.57 -5.29
CA ILE A 93 -10.75 -0.94 -3.98
C ILE A 93 -10.17 -2.35 -3.98
N ILE A 94 -10.79 -3.33 -4.65
CA ILE A 94 -10.22 -4.68 -4.80
C ILE A 94 -8.83 -4.59 -5.43
N ILE A 95 -8.70 -3.88 -6.55
CA ILE A 95 -7.43 -3.78 -7.27
C ILE A 95 -6.38 -3.08 -6.40
N PHE A 96 -6.74 -1.91 -5.85
CA PHE A 96 -5.80 -1.11 -5.06
C PHE A 96 -5.37 -1.82 -3.77
N SER A 97 -6.31 -2.41 -3.02
CA SER A 97 -6.03 -3.15 -1.79
C SER A 97 -5.28 -4.45 -2.04
N TYR A 98 -5.54 -5.14 -3.16
CA TYR A 98 -4.80 -6.33 -3.56
C TYR A 98 -3.33 -5.98 -3.83
N VAL A 99 -3.07 -4.92 -4.60
CA VAL A 99 -1.68 -4.51 -4.89
C VAL A 99 -0.97 -4.11 -3.60
N GLY A 100 -1.64 -3.36 -2.73
CA GLY A 100 -1.12 -2.99 -1.42
C GLY A 100 -0.73 -4.20 -0.56
N ASN A 101 -1.68 -5.12 -0.34
CA ASN A 101 -1.45 -6.30 0.48
C ASN A 101 -0.41 -7.24 -0.15
N TYR A 102 -0.52 -7.54 -1.46
CA TYR A 102 0.32 -8.55 -2.08
C TYR A 102 1.77 -8.09 -2.30
N PHE A 103 1.96 -6.86 -2.80
CA PHE A 103 3.28 -6.38 -3.21
C PHE A 103 3.95 -5.51 -2.14
N TRP A 104 3.19 -4.63 -1.47
CA TRP A 104 3.80 -3.58 -0.65
C TRP A 104 3.81 -3.93 0.84
N THR A 105 2.99 -4.86 1.32
CA THR A 105 3.10 -5.33 2.71
C THR A 105 4.51 -5.87 3.02
N HIS A 106 5.23 -6.38 2.01
CA HIS A 106 6.64 -6.76 2.13
C HIS A 106 7.53 -5.61 2.58
N TYR A 107 7.20 -4.36 2.26
CA TYR A 107 7.91 -3.21 2.80
C TYR A 107 7.85 -3.17 4.33
N PHE A 108 6.68 -3.41 4.93
CA PHE A 108 6.54 -3.45 6.39
C PHE A 108 7.29 -4.64 6.99
N PHE A 109 7.28 -5.79 6.32
CA PHE A 109 8.01 -6.97 6.78
C PHE A 109 9.52 -6.76 6.76
N THR A 110 10.02 -6.17 5.68
CA THR A 110 11.43 -5.92 5.42
C THR A 110 11.95 -4.75 6.25
N VAL A 111 11.34 -3.57 6.14
CA VAL A 111 11.87 -2.33 6.73
C VAL A 111 11.56 -2.24 8.22
N LEU A 112 10.39 -2.70 8.66
CA LEU A 112 9.94 -2.55 10.05
C LEU A 112 9.97 -3.88 10.82
N GLY A 113 10.38 -4.97 10.18
CA GLY A 113 10.40 -6.29 10.78
C GLY A 113 9.00 -6.79 11.18
N ALA A 114 7.95 -6.29 10.52
CA ALA A 114 6.59 -6.65 10.86
C ALA A 114 6.30 -8.11 10.49
N SER A 115 5.52 -8.84 11.27
CA SER A 115 5.07 -10.18 10.88
C SER A 115 3.74 -10.57 11.49
N TYR A 116 2.93 -11.29 10.71
CA TYR A 116 1.69 -11.88 11.20
C TYR A 116 1.96 -13.27 11.76
N THR A 117 1.51 -13.54 12.98
CA THR A 117 1.76 -14.82 13.70
C THR A 117 0.50 -15.62 13.97
N PHE A 118 -0.70 -15.08 13.69
CA PHE A 118 -1.96 -15.81 13.89
C PHE A 118 -2.21 -16.89 12.81
N PRO A 119 -2.96 -17.96 13.16
CA PRO A 119 -3.39 -19.00 12.22
C PRO A 119 -4.10 -18.40 11.01
N SER A 120 -3.58 -18.66 9.81
CA SER A 120 -4.20 -18.15 8.58
C SER A 120 -3.75 -18.91 7.35
N TRP A 121 -4.66 -19.01 6.38
CA TRP A 121 -4.25 -19.20 4.99
C TRP A 121 -3.57 -17.94 4.48
N ARG A 122 -2.42 -18.11 3.83
CA ARG A 122 -1.55 -17.01 3.45
C ARG A 122 -1.24 -17.06 1.97
N MET A 123 -1.12 -15.87 1.39
CA MET A 123 -0.58 -15.65 0.06
C MET A 123 0.58 -14.67 0.20
N ASN A 124 1.77 -15.09 -0.22
CA ASN A 124 2.98 -14.28 -0.12
C ASN A 124 3.26 -13.80 1.33
N ASN A 125 3.09 -14.69 2.32
CA ASN A 125 3.17 -14.44 3.77
C ASN A 125 2.11 -13.51 4.37
N VAL A 126 1.15 -13.03 3.57
CA VAL A 126 0.05 -12.16 4.03
C VAL A 126 -1.22 -13.00 4.24
N PRO A 127 -1.86 -12.96 5.43
CA PRO A 127 -3.10 -13.67 5.71
C PRO A 127 -4.26 -13.26 4.78
N HIS A 128 -5.03 -14.20 4.24
CA HIS A 128 -6.19 -13.89 3.39
C HIS A 128 -7.22 -12.98 4.09
N THR A 129 -7.37 -13.13 5.41
CA THR A 129 -8.22 -12.26 6.23
C THR A 129 -7.85 -10.79 6.12
N THR A 130 -6.56 -10.45 6.03
CA THR A 130 -6.17 -9.03 5.94
C THR A 130 -6.60 -8.45 4.59
N PHE A 131 -6.51 -9.18 3.48
CA PHE A 131 -7.03 -8.70 2.19
C PHE A 131 -8.52 -8.34 2.26
N LEU A 132 -9.32 -9.18 2.92
CA LEU A 132 -10.76 -8.96 3.06
C LEU A 132 -11.10 -7.81 4.03
N LEU A 133 -10.39 -7.72 5.16
CA LEU A 133 -10.55 -6.62 6.10
C LEU A 133 -10.07 -5.29 5.51
N THR A 134 -8.93 -5.27 4.80
CA THR A 134 -8.44 -4.09 4.09
C THR A 134 -9.46 -3.60 3.08
N HIS A 135 -10.13 -4.48 2.34
CA HIS A 135 -11.20 -4.09 1.41
C HIS A 135 -12.31 -3.30 2.12
N SER A 136 -12.77 -3.80 3.28
CA SER A 136 -13.81 -3.18 4.11
C SER A 136 -13.36 -1.82 4.67
N CYS A 137 -12.14 -1.78 5.24
CA CYS A 137 -11.52 -0.56 5.75
C CYS A 137 -11.33 0.48 4.66
N PHE A 138 -10.81 0.09 3.50
CA PHE A 138 -10.50 1.01 2.41
C PHE A 138 -11.78 1.60 1.82
N LEU A 139 -12.86 0.82 1.67
CA LEU A 139 -14.15 1.39 1.30
C LEU A 139 -14.53 2.53 2.26
N PHE A 140 -14.46 2.30 3.58
CA PHE A 140 -14.76 3.33 4.57
C PHE A 140 -13.85 4.57 4.43
N TYR A 141 -12.53 4.38 4.39
CA TYR A 141 -11.57 5.48 4.32
C TYR A 141 -11.79 6.36 3.08
N HIS A 142 -12.07 5.73 1.94
CA HIS A 142 -12.28 6.45 0.69
C HIS A 142 -13.66 7.12 0.62
N MET A 143 -14.70 6.55 1.25
CA MET A 143 -15.98 7.27 1.39
C MET A 143 -15.82 8.50 2.30
N ALA A 144 -15.14 8.35 3.44
CA ALA A 144 -14.85 9.45 4.34
C ALA A 144 -14.00 10.55 3.65
N SER A 145 -13.01 10.16 2.85
CA SER A 145 -12.21 11.11 2.08
C SER A 145 -13.05 11.85 1.04
N ASN A 146 -13.91 11.16 0.29
CA ASN A 146 -14.76 11.80 -0.72
C ASN A 146 -15.63 12.90 -0.10
N ILE A 147 -16.31 12.58 0.99
CA ILE A 147 -17.26 13.47 1.65
C ILE A 147 -16.53 14.69 2.25
N THR A 148 -15.38 14.48 2.88
CA THR A 148 -14.59 15.58 3.45
C THR A 148 -13.93 16.45 2.37
N LEU A 149 -13.39 15.86 1.30
CA LEU A 149 -12.82 16.60 0.18
C LEU A 149 -13.87 17.44 -0.54
N ARG A 150 -15.07 16.89 -0.76
CA ARG A 150 -16.19 17.62 -1.37
C ARG A 150 -16.59 18.83 -0.52
N ARG A 151 -16.76 18.63 0.80
CA ARG A 151 -17.06 19.70 1.75
C ARG A 151 -15.97 20.77 1.79
N LEU A 152 -14.71 20.36 1.76
CA LEU A 152 -13.57 21.26 1.74
C LEU A 152 -13.55 22.11 0.47
N ARG A 153 -13.65 21.47 -0.70
CA ARG A 153 -13.67 22.13 -2.03
C ARG A 153 -14.79 23.17 -2.12
N HIS A 154 -15.96 22.88 -1.56
CA HIS A 154 -17.04 23.86 -1.46
C HIS A 154 -16.67 25.03 -0.54
N SER A 155 -16.14 24.76 0.66
CA SER A 155 -15.76 25.80 1.64
C SER A 155 -14.68 26.75 1.13
N ILE A 156 -13.80 26.28 0.25
CA ILE A 156 -12.70 27.07 -0.32
C ILE A 156 -12.97 27.58 -1.75
N ALA A 157 -14.18 27.38 -2.29
CA ALA A 157 -14.48 27.62 -3.71
C ALA A 157 -14.19 29.07 -4.16
N GLY A 158 -14.43 30.05 -3.28
CA GLY A 158 -14.18 31.47 -3.54
C GLY A 158 -12.73 31.93 -3.35
N LEU A 159 -11.82 31.06 -2.90
CA LEU A 159 -10.43 31.44 -2.64
C LEU A 159 -9.56 31.37 -3.92
N PRO A 160 -8.44 32.13 -3.97
CA PRO A 160 -7.45 32.03 -5.04
C PRO A 160 -6.99 30.59 -5.29
N LYS A 161 -6.67 30.26 -6.56
CA LYS A 161 -6.28 28.89 -6.98
C LYS A 161 -5.11 28.32 -6.16
N SER A 162 -4.10 29.12 -5.84
CA SER A 162 -2.95 28.69 -5.02
C SER A 162 -3.37 28.25 -3.62
N ILE A 163 -4.23 29.04 -2.97
CA ILE A 163 -4.77 28.73 -1.64
C ILE A 163 -5.62 27.47 -1.70
N ARG A 164 -6.48 27.32 -2.71
CA ARG A 164 -7.30 26.11 -2.88
C ARG A 164 -6.45 24.84 -2.98
N LEU A 165 -5.42 24.88 -3.84
CA LEU A 165 -4.49 23.75 -4.01
C LEU A 165 -3.70 23.46 -2.72
N ALA A 166 -3.21 24.49 -2.04
CA ALA A 166 -2.46 24.34 -0.80
C ALA A 166 -3.34 23.75 0.32
N THR A 167 -4.57 24.23 0.48
CA THR A 167 -5.52 23.73 1.49
C THR A 167 -5.97 22.31 1.18
N GLU A 168 -6.27 21.99 -0.08
CA GLU A 168 -6.64 20.63 -0.48
C GLU A 168 -5.48 19.63 -0.26
N ALA A 169 -4.26 20.00 -0.67
CA ALA A 169 -3.08 19.18 -0.42
C ALA A 169 -2.82 18.99 1.09
N ALA A 170 -2.91 20.05 1.89
CA ALA A 170 -2.75 19.96 3.34
C ALA A 170 -3.80 19.04 3.97
N TRP A 171 -5.05 19.12 3.52
CA TRP A 171 -6.12 18.23 4.00
C TRP A 171 -5.88 16.77 3.64
N ILE A 172 -5.49 16.49 2.38
CA ILE A 172 -5.16 15.13 1.95
C ILE A 172 -4.02 14.56 2.80
N LEU A 173 -2.94 15.33 3.01
CA LEU A 173 -1.81 14.92 3.84
C LEU A 173 -2.25 14.63 5.29
N ALA A 174 -3.00 15.55 5.89
CA ALA A 174 -3.47 15.43 7.26
C ALA A 174 -4.41 14.22 7.44
N LEU A 175 -5.41 14.07 6.56
CA LEU A 175 -6.37 12.97 6.62
C LEU A 175 -5.69 11.62 6.38
N SER A 176 -4.77 11.55 5.41
CA SER A 176 -4.02 10.33 5.08
C SER A 176 -3.19 9.85 6.27
N TYR A 177 -2.45 10.77 6.91
CA TYR A 177 -1.66 10.46 8.09
C TYR A 177 -2.55 10.08 9.28
N PHE A 178 -3.64 10.82 9.49
CA PHE A 178 -4.59 10.52 10.56
C PHE A 178 -5.19 9.11 10.45
N ILE A 179 -5.64 8.71 9.26
CA ILE A 179 -6.19 7.36 9.02
C ILE A 179 -5.12 6.29 9.23
N ALA A 180 -3.93 6.47 8.66
CA ALA A 180 -2.81 5.52 8.82
C ALA A 180 -2.40 5.36 10.30
N TYR A 181 -2.35 6.46 11.04
CA TYR A 181 -2.06 6.45 12.46
C TYR A 181 -3.16 5.78 13.29
N LEU A 182 -4.43 6.07 13.01
CA LEU A 182 -5.55 5.43 13.70
C LEU A 182 -5.59 3.92 13.47
N GLU A 183 -5.32 3.45 12.25
CA GLU A 183 -5.26 2.02 11.97
C GLU A 183 -4.09 1.35 12.71
N THR A 184 -2.94 2.01 12.75
CA THR A 184 -1.77 1.53 13.51
C THR A 184 -2.09 1.46 15.02
N LEU A 185 -2.79 2.45 15.56
CA LEU A 185 -3.30 2.42 16.94
C LEU A 185 -4.34 1.31 17.15
N ALA A 186 -5.26 1.10 16.23
CA ALA A 186 -6.28 0.06 16.34
C ALA A 186 -5.67 -1.35 16.41
N ILE A 187 -4.58 -1.57 15.68
CA ILE A 187 -3.88 -2.87 15.63
C ILE A 187 -2.79 -2.99 16.70
N SER A 188 -2.38 -1.87 17.34
CA SER A 188 -1.28 -1.86 18.33
C SER A 188 -1.40 -2.87 19.47
N ASN A 189 -2.64 -3.18 19.86
CA ASN A 189 -2.95 -4.10 20.95
C ASN A 189 -3.20 -5.54 20.48
N PHE A 190 -3.17 -5.80 19.17
CA PHE A 190 -3.34 -7.13 18.62
C PHE A 190 -2.01 -7.90 18.74
N PRO A 191 -1.94 -8.95 19.58
CA PRO A 191 -0.65 -9.58 19.93
C PRO A 191 -0.04 -10.39 18.79
N TYR A 192 -0.81 -10.68 17.74
CA TYR A 192 -0.37 -11.52 16.61
C TYR A 192 0.05 -10.72 15.36
N TYR A 193 0.28 -9.42 15.54
CA TYR A 193 1.00 -8.60 14.57
C TYR A 193 2.23 -8.00 15.27
N GLU A 194 3.36 -8.66 15.08
CA GLU A 194 4.60 -8.34 15.79
C GLU A 194 5.40 -7.30 15.03
N PHE A 195 6.07 -6.41 15.78
CA PHE A 195 7.00 -5.42 15.27
C PHE A 195 8.30 -5.50 16.07
N VAL A 196 9.43 -5.39 15.39
CA VAL A 196 10.75 -5.31 16.04
C VAL A 196 10.88 -3.99 16.83
N ASP A 197 10.44 -2.89 16.22
CA ASP A 197 10.41 -1.56 16.85
C ASP A 197 9.03 -0.92 16.68
N ARG A 198 8.24 -0.95 17.75
CA ARG A 198 6.89 -0.36 17.78
C ARG A 198 6.92 1.17 17.65
N GLU A 199 7.93 1.84 18.17
CA GLU A 199 8.03 3.30 18.10
C GLU A 199 8.28 3.74 16.65
N SER A 200 9.19 3.05 15.96
CA SER A 200 9.42 3.26 14.52
C SER A 200 8.17 2.95 13.70
N MET A 201 7.37 1.93 14.06
CA MET A 201 6.09 1.68 13.39
C MET A 201 5.13 2.87 13.51
N TYR A 202 4.96 3.45 14.70
CA TYR A 202 4.05 4.59 14.89
C TYR A 202 4.49 5.85 14.15
N LYS A 203 5.80 6.14 14.11
CA LYS A 203 6.32 7.38 13.51
C LYS A 203 6.59 7.24 12.01
N VAL A 204 7.36 6.21 11.65
CA VAL A 204 7.87 6.00 10.30
C VAL A 204 6.92 5.11 9.51
N GLY A 205 6.43 4.02 10.12
CA GLY A 205 5.46 3.12 9.49
C GLY A 205 4.15 3.80 9.10
N SER A 206 3.57 4.60 10.00
CA SER A 206 2.35 5.39 9.69
C SER A 206 2.56 6.38 8.55
N LEU A 207 3.74 7.00 8.46
CA LEU A 207 4.04 7.95 7.38
C LEU A 207 4.14 7.24 6.02
N PHE A 208 4.80 6.09 5.95
CA PHE A 208 4.84 5.28 4.73
C PHE A 208 3.47 4.74 4.35
N TYR A 209 2.70 4.31 5.35
CA TYR A 209 1.35 3.86 5.11
C TYR A 209 0.43 4.98 4.61
N ALA A 210 0.60 6.21 5.11
CA ALA A 210 -0.13 7.37 4.64
C ALA A 210 0.09 7.65 3.13
N ILE A 211 1.20 7.24 2.52
CA ILE A 211 1.47 7.41 1.08
C ILE A 211 0.39 6.73 0.23
N TYR A 212 -0.17 5.60 0.68
CA TYR A 212 -1.31 4.97 0.02
C TYR A 212 -2.44 5.97 -0.17
N PHE A 213 -2.82 6.60 0.93
CA PHE A 213 -3.97 7.49 1.02
C PHE A 213 -3.74 8.84 0.37
N ILE A 214 -2.49 9.34 0.40
CA ILE A 214 -2.11 10.60 -0.27
C ILE A 214 -2.42 10.52 -1.77
N VAL A 215 -2.19 9.36 -2.38
CA VAL A 215 -2.48 9.11 -3.80
C VAL A 215 -3.92 8.66 -4.00
N SER A 216 -4.39 7.70 -3.20
CA SER A 216 -5.65 7.01 -3.45
C SER A 216 -6.87 7.89 -3.22
N PHE A 217 -6.87 8.78 -2.20
CA PHE A 217 -8.00 9.66 -1.91
C PHE A 217 -8.36 10.59 -3.08
N PRO A 218 -7.45 11.42 -3.62
CA PRO A 218 -7.79 12.27 -4.75
C PRO A 218 -8.13 11.45 -6.00
N MET A 219 -7.50 10.30 -6.23
CA MET A 219 -7.77 9.48 -7.41
C MET A 219 -9.14 8.81 -7.36
N PHE A 220 -9.47 8.14 -6.26
CA PHE A 220 -10.77 7.50 -6.04
C PHE A 220 -11.92 8.52 -6.05
N SER A 221 -11.67 9.73 -5.55
CA SER A 221 -12.70 10.78 -5.52
C SER A 221 -13.28 11.11 -6.90
N ARG A 222 -12.54 10.84 -7.98
CA ARG A 222 -12.96 11.12 -9.36
C ARG A 222 -13.94 10.09 -9.94
N VAL A 223 -14.02 8.87 -9.39
CA VAL A 223 -14.87 7.80 -9.91
C VAL A 223 -16.33 8.28 -9.91
N ASP A 224 -16.93 8.45 -11.07
CA ASP A 224 -18.29 8.98 -11.29
C ASP A 224 -18.63 10.24 -10.46
N GLU A 225 -17.65 11.12 -10.23
CA GLU A 225 -17.90 12.38 -9.48
C GLU A 225 -18.75 13.37 -10.28
N LYS A 226 -18.56 13.41 -11.60
CA LYS A 226 -19.33 14.27 -12.49
C LYS A 226 -20.43 13.47 -13.18
N ASP A 227 -21.59 14.10 -13.33
CA ASP A 227 -22.78 13.47 -13.91
C ASP A 227 -22.65 13.19 -15.42
N ASP A 228 -21.87 14.02 -16.12
CA ASP A 228 -21.62 13.95 -17.56
C ASP A 228 -20.48 12.98 -17.94
N GLU A 229 -19.73 12.47 -16.96
CA GLU A 229 -18.54 11.66 -17.20
C GLU A 229 -18.61 10.33 -16.43
N GLN A 230 -19.47 9.42 -16.91
CA GLN A 230 -19.54 8.06 -16.35
C GLN A 230 -18.32 7.23 -16.76
N TRP A 231 -17.71 6.56 -15.78
CA TRP A 231 -16.57 5.68 -16.02
C TRP A 231 -17.03 4.27 -16.37
N ASP A 232 -16.36 3.63 -17.31
CA ASP A 232 -16.51 2.19 -17.54
C ASP A 232 -15.57 1.39 -16.62
N LEU A 233 -15.79 0.08 -16.53
CA LEU A 233 -14.97 -0.79 -15.66
C LEU A 233 -13.48 -0.82 -16.06
N PRO A 234 -13.10 -0.85 -17.35
CA PRO A 234 -11.70 -0.74 -17.75
C PRO A 234 -11.02 0.54 -17.25
N ARG A 235 -11.68 1.71 -17.39
CA ARG A 235 -11.14 2.97 -16.87
C ARG A 235 -10.95 2.92 -15.37
N VAL A 236 -11.93 2.40 -14.63
CA VAL A 236 -11.82 2.21 -13.16
C VAL A 236 -10.63 1.33 -12.79
N ALA A 237 -10.43 0.23 -13.51
CA ALA A 237 -9.33 -0.69 -13.26
C ALA A 237 -7.96 -0.07 -13.56
N VAL A 238 -7.82 0.61 -14.70
CA VAL A 238 -6.60 1.33 -15.08
C VAL A 238 -6.28 2.44 -14.08
N ASP A 239 -7.30 3.17 -13.62
CA ASP A 239 -7.12 4.24 -12.63
C ASP A 239 -6.63 3.69 -11.27
N ALA A 240 -7.20 2.57 -10.80
CA ALA A 240 -6.78 1.90 -9.58
C ALA A 240 -5.34 1.37 -9.67
N LEU A 241 -4.97 0.77 -10.81
CA LEU A 241 -3.60 0.35 -11.09
C LEU A 241 -2.64 1.53 -11.16
N GLY A 242 -3.06 2.65 -11.75
CA GLY A 242 -2.29 3.89 -11.79
C GLY A 242 -2.06 4.47 -10.40
N ALA A 243 -3.08 4.48 -9.54
CA ALA A 243 -2.98 4.90 -8.15
C ALA A 243 -2.00 4.03 -7.37
N ALA A 244 -2.08 2.72 -7.57
CA ALA A 244 -1.10 1.80 -7.00
C ALA A 244 0.31 2.14 -7.51
N MET A 245 0.53 2.19 -8.82
CA MET A 245 1.87 2.46 -9.37
C MET A 245 2.49 3.77 -8.84
N LEU A 246 1.69 4.84 -8.71
CA LEU A 246 2.14 6.10 -8.12
C LEU A 246 2.55 5.96 -6.65
N GLY A 247 1.76 5.26 -5.84
CA GLY A 247 2.13 4.99 -4.45
C GLY A 247 3.41 4.13 -4.34
N ALA A 248 3.60 3.16 -5.25
CA ALA A 248 4.82 2.35 -5.29
C ALA A 248 6.05 3.22 -5.56
N VAL A 249 5.96 4.11 -6.55
CA VAL A 249 7.06 5.02 -6.91
C VAL A 249 7.40 5.98 -5.76
N LEU A 250 6.39 6.53 -5.07
CA LEU A 250 6.62 7.44 -3.94
C LEU A 250 7.27 6.74 -2.74
N THR A 251 6.79 5.53 -2.40
CA THR A 251 7.36 4.73 -1.31
C THR A 251 8.79 4.28 -1.63
N GLN A 252 9.04 3.84 -2.87
CA GLN A 252 10.38 3.43 -3.32
C GLN A 252 11.35 4.62 -3.36
N ARG A 253 10.93 5.79 -3.82
CA ARG A 253 11.76 7.01 -3.80
C ARG A 253 12.22 7.35 -2.38
N ASN A 254 11.31 7.26 -1.41
CA ASN A 254 11.62 7.54 -0.01
C ASN A 254 12.55 6.47 0.61
N LEU A 255 12.40 5.20 0.21
CA LEU A 255 13.33 4.13 0.56
C LEU A 255 14.74 4.40 0.01
N ILE A 256 14.85 4.85 -1.25
CA ILE A 256 16.16 5.22 -1.84
C ILE A 256 16.79 6.38 -1.08
N ALA A 257 16.03 7.42 -0.74
CA ALA A 257 16.56 8.55 0.02
C ALA A 257 17.08 8.10 1.41
N SER A 258 16.37 7.18 2.07
CA SER A 258 16.79 6.59 3.33
C SER A 258 17.97 5.61 3.19
N MET A 259 18.11 4.93 2.06
CA MET A 259 19.24 4.03 1.80
C MET A 259 20.49 4.81 1.34
N ALA A 260 20.31 5.90 0.59
CA ALA A 260 21.39 6.77 0.15
C ALA A 260 22.12 7.43 1.32
N SER A 261 21.41 7.73 2.42
CA SER A 261 22.02 8.25 3.65
C SER A 261 22.66 7.17 4.54
N ALA A 262 22.36 5.89 4.32
CA ALA A 262 22.80 4.77 5.16
C ALA A 262 23.98 3.97 4.56
N VAL A 263 24.38 4.26 3.32
CA VAL A 263 25.46 3.53 2.63
C VAL A 263 26.74 4.36 2.63
N PRO A 264 27.87 3.85 3.15
CA PRO A 264 29.17 4.52 3.01
C PRO A 264 29.57 4.62 1.53
N GLU A 265 30.18 5.74 1.15
CA GLU A 265 30.72 5.97 -0.21
C GLU A 265 31.60 4.78 -0.64
N SER A 266 31.27 4.18 -1.78
CA SER A 266 32.01 3.03 -2.31
C SER A 266 32.41 3.33 -3.75
N SER A 267 33.70 3.17 -4.10
CA SER A 267 34.20 3.51 -5.43
C SER A 267 33.57 2.69 -6.57
N VAL A 268 33.15 1.45 -6.29
CA VAL A 268 32.53 0.53 -7.26
C VAL A 268 31.46 -0.36 -6.59
N LEU A 269 30.20 -0.24 -7.05
CA LEU A 269 29.03 -1.00 -6.56
C LEU A 269 28.64 -2.12 -7.54
N MET A 270 28.62 -3.37 -7.08
CA MET A 270 28.13 -4.49 -7.89
C MET A 270 26.62 -4.71 -7.68
N VAL A 271 25.84 -4.60 -8.74
CA VAL A 271 24.38 -4.82 -8.74
C VAL A 271 24.08 -6.21 -9.29
N THR A 272 23.62 -7.11 -8.42
CA THR A 272 23.31 -8.51 -8.76
C THR A 272 21.83 -8.77 -9.01
N VAL A 273 21.01 -7.71 -8.98
CA VAL A 273 19.56 -7.74 -9.17
C VAL A 273 19.23 -7.21 -10.57
N SER A 274 18.24 -7.82 -11.23
CA SER A 274 17.78 -7.41 -12.55
C SER A 274 17.38 -5.94 -12.59
N LEU A 275 17.71 -5.24 -13.69
CA LEU A 275 17.24 -3.86 -13.94
C LEU A 275 15.71 -3.77 -14.12
N PHE A 276 15.05 -4.86 -14.52
CA PHE A 276 13.59 -4.91 -14.58
C PHE A 276 12.94 -4.99 -13.20
N HIS A 277 13.73 -5.32 -12.17
CA HIS A 277 13.32 -5.18 -10.79
C HIS A 277 13.65 -3.76 -10.33
N ALA A 278 12.68 -3.10 -9.69
CA ALA A 278 12.86 -1.76 -9.12
C ALA A 278 14.20 -1.58 -8.39
N TYR A 279 14.61 -2.50 -7.52
CA TYR A 279 15.90 -2.39 -6.82
C TYR A 279 17.13 -2.34 -7.74
N GLY A 280 17.17 -3.13 -8.82
CA GLY A 280 18.30 -3.13 -9.75
C GLY A 280 18.44 -1.81 -10.50
N PHE A 281 17.32 -1.27 -11.01
CA PHE A 281 17.29 0.05 -11.65
C PHE A 281 17.71 1.17 -10.68
N LEU A 282 17.27 1.09 -9.43
CA LEU A 282 17.52 2.13 -8.43
C LEU A 282 18.96 2.16 -7.92
N PHE A 283 19.63 1.01 -7.76
CA PHE A 283 21.06 0.99 -7.44
C PHE A 283 21.91 1.59 -8.56
N CYS A 284 21.51 1.40 -9.82
CA CYS A 284 22.18 2.05 -10.95
C CYS A 284 21.99 3.57 -10.93
N LEU A 285 20.79 4.07 -10.66
CA LEU A 285 20.55 5.51 -10.50
C LEU A 285 21.33 6.10 -9.33
N LYS A 286 21.43 5.39 -8.20
CA LYS A 286 22.24 5.82 -7.06
C LYS A 286 23.72 5.94 -7.45
N ALA A 287 24.28 4.91 -8.08
CA ALA A 287 25.68 4.93 -8.48
C ALA A 287 25.97 6.12 -9.41
N VAL A 288 25.10 6.37 -10.39
CA VAL A 288 25.19 7.54 -11.27
C VAL A 288 25.12 8.85 -10.48
N ALA A 289 24.18 8.98 -9.54
CA ALA A 289 23.99 10.18 -8.74
C ALA A 289 25.15 10.45 -7.76
N ALA A 290 25.78 9.39 -7.24
CA ALA A 290 26.91 9.46 -6.33
C ALA A 290 28.27 9.53 -7.06
N GLY A 291 28.30 9.48 -8.39
CA GLY A 291 29.54 9.40 -9.17
C GLY A 291 30.30 8.07 -9.00
N GLU A 292 29.62 7.03 -8.51
CA GLU A 292 30.17 5.68 -8.33
C GLU A 292 30.06 4.87 -9.63
N SER A 293 31.00 3.95 -9.86
CA SER A 293 30.89 3.00 -10.98
C SER A 293 30.02 1.81 -10.59
N ALA A 294 28.93 1.56 -11.32
CA ALA A 294 28.08 0.38 -11.12
C ALA A 294 28.46 -0.78 -12.05
N LEU A 295 28.76 -1.94 -11.49
CA LEU A 295 28.89 -3.19 -12.24
C LEU A 295 27.55 -3.91 -12.28
N ILE A 296 26.90 -3.91 -13.44
CA ILE A 296 25.58 -4.52 -13.65
C ILE A 296 25.76 -5.96 -14.12
N HIS A 297 25.23 -6.93 -13.37
CA HIS A 297 25.18 -8.31 -13.82
C HIS A 297 23.96 -8.50 -14.75
N THR A 298 24.22 -8.66 -16.05
CA THR A 298 23.18 -8.78 -17.08
C THR A 298 22.64 -10.20 -17.26
N GLU A 299 23.35 -11.21 -16.73
CA GLU A 299 22.96 -12.62 -16.78
C GLU A 299 22.31 -13.10 -15.46
N ARG A 300 21.77 -14.31 -15.45
CA ARG A 300 21.23 -14.94 -14.24
C ARG A 300 22.33 -15.05 -13.18
N PHE A 301 22.03 -14.65 -11.94
CA PHE A 301 23.01 -14.60 -10.85
C PHE A 301 23.74 -15.94 -10.67
N ASP A 302 25.07 -15.89 -10.74
CA ASP A 302 25.97 -16.99 -10.44
C ASP A 302 27.01 -16.53 -9.39
N ALA A 303 27.02 -17.18 -8.23
CA ALA A 303 27.90 -16.79 -7.12
C ALA A 303 29.39 -16.94 -7.42
N LYS A 304 29.79 -17.90 -8.25
CA LYS A 304 31.20 -18.12 -8.61
C LYS A 304 31.68 -17.00 -9.53
N ARG A 305 30.85 -16.61 -10.50
CA ARG A 305 31.13 -15.47 -11.39
C ARG A 305 31.10 -14.15 -10.65
N ALA A 306 30.15 -13.97 -9.72
CA ALA A 306 30.07 -12.77 -8.90
C ALA A 306 31.34 -12.57 -8.05
N LEU A 307 31.84 -13.62 -7.40
CA LEU A 307 33.09 -13.55 -6.63
C LEU A 307 34.34 -13.35 -7.50
N ALA A 308 34.38 -13.96 -8.69
CA ALA A 308 35.47 -13.71 -9.63
C ALA A 308 35.49 -12.24 -10.08
N ALA A 309 34.32 -11.65 -10.34
CA ALA A 309 34.19 -10.24 -10.69
C ALA A 309 34.61 -9.31 -9.54
N VAL A 310 34.32 -9.66 -8.29
CA VAL A 310 34.76 -8.91 -7.11
C VAL A 310 36.28 -8.82 -7.04
N GLY A 311 36.97 -9.94 -7.27
CA GLY A 311 38.44 -9.99 -7.25
C GLY A 311 39.09 -9.30 -8.46
N GLN A 312 38.47 -9.37 -9.64
CA GLN A 312 39.01 -8.77 -10.87
C GLN A 312 38.76 -7.26 -10.96
N LEU A 313 37.62 -6.79 -10.47
CA LEU A 313 37.15 -5.40 -10.63
C LEU A 313 37.22 -4.60 -9.33
N GLN A 314 37.85 -5.16 -8.28
CA GLN A 314 38.05 -4.52 -6.97
C GLN A 314 36.76 -3.89 -6.41
N THR A 315 35.64 -4.60 -6.52
CA THR A 315 34.34 -4.07 -6.10
C THR A 315 34.31 -3.87 -4.58
N ALA A 316 33.98 -2.67 -4.12
CA ALA A 316 33.98 -2.32 -2.70
C ALA A 316 32.71 -2.79 -1.97
N SER A 317 31.59 -2.93 -2.68
CA SER A 317 30.29 -3.36 -2.11
C SER A 317 29.46 -4.16 -3.12
N ILE A 318 28.71 -5.14 -2.62
CA ILE A 318 27.80 -5.97 -3.42
C ILE A 318 26.37 -5.73 -2.93
N ALA A 319 25.49 -5.32 -3.84
CA ALA A 319 24.04 -5.24 -3.64
C ALA A 319 23.36 -6.48 -4.23
N GLY A 320 22.69 -7.27 -3.39
CA GLY A 320 21.99 -8.48 -3.80
C GLY A 320 20.90 -8.91 -2.82
N VAL A 321 19.88 -9.61 -3.34
CA VAL A 321 18.74 -10.10 -2.55
C VAL A 321 19.23 -11.09 -1.48
N ARG A 322 18.47 -11.23 -0.38
CA ARG A 322 18.83 -12.07 0.77
C ARG A 322 19.29 -13.49 0.39
N GLU A 323 18.65 -14.11 -0.60
CA GLU A 323 19.03 -15.43 -1.10
C GLU A 323 20.43 -15.47 -1.74
N HIS A 324 20.77 -14.47 -2.55
CA HIS A 324 22.10 -14.36 -3.17
C HIS A 324 23.18 -14.22 -2.11
N ARG A 325 22.90 -13.43 -1.06
CA ARG A 325 23.80 -13.24 0.08
C ARG A 325 24.00 -14.53 0.88
N LEU A 326 22.91 -15.24 1.20
CA LEU A 326 22.98 -16.53 1.88
C LEU A 326 23.75 -17.56 1.05
N HIS A 327 23.60 -17.54 -0.28
CA HIS A 327 24.32 -18.43 -1.18
C HIS A 327 25.82 -18.12 -1.21
N LEU A 328 26.21 -16.83 -1.22
CA LEU A 328 27.60 -16.40 -1.11
C LEU A 328 28.22 -16.79 0.24
N ILE A 329 27.52 -16.53 1.34
CA ILE A 329 27.99 -16.83 2.71
C ILE A 329 28.13 -18.33 2.93
N ARG A 330 27.14 -19.15 2.53
CA ARG A 330 27.16 -20.60 2.74
C ARG A 330 28.24 -21.32 1.94
N ARG A 331 28.61 -20.79 0.78
CA ARG A 331 29.47 -21.50 -0.18
C ARG A 331 30.94 -21.09 -0.07
N TYR A 332 31.26 -19.95 0.56
CA TYR A 332 32.61 -19.37 0.58
C TYR A 332 33.04 -18.80 1.95
N THR A 333 32.47 -19.28 3.06
CA THR A 333 32.84 -18.86 4.43
C THR A 333 34.32 -19.08 4.74
N SER A 334 34.97 -20.04 4.08
CA SER A 334 36.40 -20.35 4.23
C SER A 334 37.35 -19.42 3.45
N CYS A 335 36.88 -18.68 2.43
CA CYS A 335 37.72 -17.74 1.67
C CYS A 335 37.79 -16.35 2.32
N PHE A 336 36.81 -15.95 3.13
CA PHE A 336 36.83 -14.63 3.80
C PHE A 336 37.79 -14.57 4.99
N LEU A 337 38.23 -15.71 5.52
CA LEU A 337 39.17 -15.81 6.66
C LEU A 337 40.62 -16.10 6.24
N CYS A 338 40.87 -16.49 4.99
CA CYS A 338 42.21 -16.81 4.51
C CYS A 338 42.71 -15.69 3.59
N GLY A 339 43.67 -14.91 4.08
CA GLY A 339 44.13 -13.66 3.48
C GLY A 339 44.63 -13.77 2.05
N VAL A 340 43.87 -13.19 1.13
CA VAL A 340 44.35 -12.73 -0.17
C VAL A 340 43.87 -11.29 -0.34
N GLY A 341 44.76 -10.33 -0.10
CA GLY A 341 44.56 -8.91 -0.38
C GLY A 341 43.54 -8.20 0.52
N THR A 342 44.00 -7.17 1.25
CA THR A 342 43.23 -6.30 2.14
C THR A 342 42.12 -5.52 1.40
N GLN A 343 40.99 -6.17 1.09
CA GLN A 343 39.72 -5.49 0.78
C GLN A 343 38.58 -6.18 1.53
N ARG A 344 38.06 -5.53 2.57
CA ARG A 344 36.81 -5.95 3.23
C ARG A 344 35.66 -5.67 2.27
N VAL A 345 35.16 -6.70 1.60
CA VAL A 345 33.94 -6.59 0.79
C VAL A 345 32.73 -6.52 1.72
N LEU A 346 32.05 -5.39 1.73
CA LEU A 346 30.81 -5.21 2.48
C LEU A 346 29.66 -5.87 1.70
N LEU A 347 29.23 -7.05 2.19
CA LEU A 347 27.99 -7.68 1.72
C LEU A 347 26.80 -6.90 2.29
N GLN A 348 26.27 -5.96 1.52
CA GLN A 348 25.13 -5.17 1.97
C GLN A 348 23.83 -5.98 1.80
N PRO A 349 22.97 -6.03 2.84
CA PRO A 349 21.66 -6.63 2.69
C PRO A 349 20.80 -5.74 1.77
N LEU A 350 20.18 -6.35 0.75
CA LEU A 350 18.83 -5.92 0.40
C LEU A 350 17.95 -6.43 1.53
N ILE A 351 17.42 -5.49 2.32
CA ILE A 351 16.46 -5.78 3.38
C ILE A 351 15.25 -6.49 2.74
#